data_AF-A0A1B8PWK2-F1
#
_entry.id   AF-A0A1B8PWK2-F1
#
_cell.length_a   1.000
_cell.length_b   1.000
_cell.length_c   1.000
_cell.angle_alpha   90.00
_cell.angle_beta   90.00
_cell.angle_gamma   90.00
#
_symmetry.space_group_name_H-M   'P 1'
#
loop_
_entity.id
_entity.type
_entity.pdbx_description
1 polymer ?
#
loop_
_entity_poly.entity_id
_entity_poly.type
_entity_poly.pdbx_seq_one_letter_code
_entity_poly.pdbx_strand_id
1 'polypeptide(L)'
;MNKKYFLRKTISELYNTQKDTCINAKLLSELEQQDIEELDAFHAQDVVILELPDEYFCGIRADHFVIEFGWSELYYHDEGENPVAQILITANHKGKRALTLLHCPKGF
;
A
#
# COMPACT_ATOMS: atom_id res chain seq x y z
N MET A 1 8.05 -23.50 2.35
CA MET A 1 6.76 -22.77 2.35
C MET A 1 7.02 -21.36 1.80
N ASN A 2 6.27 -20.88 0.80
CA ASN A 2 6.66 -19.70 0.00
C ASN A 2 6.31 -18.37 0.69
N LYS A 3 7.30 -17.55 1.06
CA LYS A 3 7.12 -16.25 1.73
C LYS A 3 6.23 -15.28 0.92
N LYS A 4 6.34 -15.27 -0.41
CA LYS A 4 5.53 -14.41 -1.28
C LYS A 4 4.03 -14.76 -1.24
N TYR A 5 3.70 -16.03 -1.02
CA TYR A 5 2.31 -16.47 -0.87
C TYR A 5 1.66 -15.88 0.39
N PHE A 6 2.36 -15.95 1.53
CA PHE A 6 1.87 -15.36 2.78
C PHE A 6 1.75 -13.85 2.67
N LEU A 7 2.76 -13.18 2.10
CA LEU A 7 2.72 -11.73 1.86
C LEU A 7 1.48 -11.31 1.07
N ARG A 8 1.24 -11.95 -0.09
CA ARG A 8 0.06 -11.70 -0.92
C ARG A 8 -1.22 -11.89 -0.13
N LYS A 9 -1.33 -13.00 0.60
CA LYS A 9 -2.53 -13.34 1.37
C LYS A 9 -2.81 -12.30 2.46
N THR A 10 -1.82 -11.98 3.28
CA THR A 10 -1.95 -11.02 4.39
C THR A 10 -2.34 -9.63 3.91
N ILE A 11 -1.68 -9.11 2.87
CA ILE A 11 -2.02 -7.79 2.32
C ILE A 11 -3.43 -7.80 1.69
N SER A 12 -3.81 -8.89 1.01
CA SER A 12 -5.15 -9.01 0.42
C SER A 12 -6.24 -9.04 1.51
N GLU A 13 -6.00 -9.74 2.62
CA GLU A 13 -6.90 -9.75 3.78
C GLU A 13 -7.05 -8.35 4.38
N LEU A 14 -5.94 -7.61 4.56
CA LEU A 14 -5.96 -6.22 5.01
C LEU A 14 -6.78 -5.33 4.08
N TYR A 15 -6.47 -5.36 2.77
CA TYR A 15 -7.15 -4.56 1.74
C TYR A 15 -8.65 -4.83 1.68
N ASN A 16 -9.08 -6.10 1.80
CA ASN A 16 -10.49 -6.47 1.69
C ASN A 16 -11.37 -5.94 2.83
N THR A 17 -10.78 -5.52 3.96
CA THR A 17 -11.54 -4.85 5.02
C THR A 17 -11.96 -3.44 4.63
N GLN A 18 -11.22 -2.79 3.70
CA GLN A 18 -11.36 -1.40 3.25
C GLN A 18 -11.41 -0.31 4.33
N LYS A 19 -11.39 -0.67 5.60
CA LYS A 19 -11.52 0.26 6.72
C LYS A 19 -10.33 1.23 6.80
N ASP A 20 -9.18 0.75 6.38
CA ASP A 20 -7.87 1.38 6.59
C ASP A 20 -7.20 1.72 5.24
N THR A 21 -7.97 1.88 4.16
CA THR A 21 -7.46 2.25 2.84
C THR A 21 -7.45 3.77 2.67
N CYS A 22 -6.27 4.38 2.56
CA CYS A 22 -6.12 5.83 2.37
C CYS A 22 -6.22 6.21 0.89
N ILE A 23 -5.50 5.48 0.04
CA ILE A 23 -5.53 5.62 -1.42
C ILE A 23 -5.96 4.28 -1.99
N ASN A 24 -7.01 4.26 -2.82
CA ASN A 24 -7.57 3.02 -3.35
C ASN A 24 -7.43 2.92 -4.87
N ALA A 25 -6.37 2.27 -5.34
CA ALA A 25 -6.10 1.99 -6.75
C ALA A 25 -6.22 3.21 -7.69
N LYS A 26 -5.90 4.40 -7.19
CA LYS A 26 -5.96 5.65 -7.96
C LYS A 26 -4.83 5.68 -8.98
N LEU A 27 -5.08 6.21 -10.18
CA LEU A 27 -4.01 6.53 -11.11
C LEU A 27 -3.21 7.73 -10.60
N LEU A 28 -1.93 7.81 -10.97
CA LEU A 28 -1.09 8.97 -10.64
C LEU A 28 -1.70 10.30 -11.10
N SER A 29 -2.41 10.27 -12.24
CA SER A 29 -3.12 11.44 -12.79
C SER A 29 -4.43 11.80 -12.08
N GLU A 30 -4.88 10.95 -11.16
CA GLU A 30 -6.14 11.10 -10.42
C GLU A 30 -5.90 11.42 -8.95
N LEU A 31 -4.63 11.62 -8.54
CA LEU A 31 -4.30 11.99 -7.18
C LEU A 31 -4.82 13.39 -6.86
N GLU A 32 -5.51 13.48 -5.73
CA GLU A 32 -6.01 14.69 -5.12
C GLU A 32 -4.98 15.20 -4.10
N GLN A 33 -5.14 16.46 -3.66
CA GLN A 33 -4.23 17.08 -2.71
C GLN A 33 -4.05 16.24 -1.43
N GLN A 34 -5.12 15.64 -0.92
CA GLN A 34 -5.06 14.76 0.24
C GLN A 34 -4.22 13.49 -0.03
N ASP A 35 -4.32 12.90 -1.22
CA ASP A 35 -3.51 11.72 -1.54
C ASP A 35 -2.01 12.10 -1.60
N ILE A 36 -1.70 13.30 -2.08
CA ILE A 36 -0.32 13.82 -2.13
C ILE A 36 0.21 14.01 -0.71
N GLU A 37 -0.59 14.59 0.20
CA GLU A 37 -0.21 14.78 1.61
C GLU A 37 0.05 13.44 2.32
N GLU A 38 -0.77 12.42 2.06
CA GLU A 38 -0.56 11.06 2.55
C GLU A 38 0.76 10.45 2.05
N LEU A 39 1.09 10.67 0.78
CA LEU A 39 2.33 10.18 0.16
C LEU A 39 3.57 10.93 0.66
N ASP A 40 3.48 12.25 0.83
CA ASP A 40 4.57 13.08 1.35
C ASP A 40 4.92 12.71 2.79
N ALA A 41 3.93 12.24 3.56
CA ALA A 41 4.10 11.77 4.93
C ALA A 41 4.60 10.32 5.07
N PHE A 42 4.67 9.57 3.97
CA PHE A 42 5.05 8.16 4.00
C PHE A 42 6.57 7.98 4.00
N HIS A 43 7.09 7.31 5.03
CA HIS A 43 8.51 6.99 5.19
C HIS A 43 8.77 5.51 4.95
N ALA A 44 9.18 5.16 3.73
CA ALA A 44 9.50 3.79 3.35
C ALA A 44 10.72 3.24 4.12
N GLN A 45 10.66 1.98 4.52
CA GLN A 45 11.72 1.28 5.27
C GLN A 45 12.18 -0.01 4.59
N ASP A 46 11.27 -0.72 3.92
CA ASP A 46 11.59 -1.95 3.19
C ASP A 46 10.76 -2.04 1.91
N VAL A 47 11.23 -2.82 0.93
CA VAL A 47 10.60 -2.95 -0.38
C VAL A 47 10.68 -4.39 -0.90
N VAL A 48 9.55 -4.87 -1.41
CA VAL A 48 9.44 -6.21 -2.02
C VAL A 48 8.75 -6.11 -3.38
N ILE A 49 9.22 -6.92 -4.33
CA ILE A 49 8.55 -7.10 -5.62
C ILE A 49 7.74 -8.38 -5.62
N LEU A 50 6.45 -8.24 -5.91
CA LEU A 50 5.50 -9.33 -6.10
C LEU A 50 5.13 -9.46 -7.58
N GLU A 51 5.33 -10.65 -8.14
CA GLU A 51 5.00 -10.97 -9.53
C GLU A 51 3.71 -11.79 -9.56
N LEU A 52 2.69 -11.27 -10.24
CA LEU A 52 1.39 -11.93 -10.45
C LEU A 52 0.96 -11.65 -11.90
N PRO A 53 1.14 -12.59 -12.84
CA PRO A 53 0.96 -12.32 -14.28
C PRO A 53 -0.48 -11.94 -14.62
N ASP A 54 -0.69 -10.71 -15.09
CA ASP A 54 -1.97 -10.10 -15.46
C ASP A 54 -3.10 -10.24 -14.41
N GLU A 55 -2.75 -10.12 -13.13
CA GLU A 55 -3.66 -10.33 -12.00
C GLU A 55 -4.08 -9.01 -11.32
N TYR A 56 -5.17 -9.07 -10.55
CA TYR A 56 -5.55 -7.99 -9.63
C TYR A 56 -4.93 -8.19 -8.25
N PHE A 57 -4.31 -7.14 -7.72
CA PHE A 57 -3.81 -7.07 -6.36
C PHE A 57 -4.04 -5.68 -5.79
N CYS A 58 -4.71 -5.60 -4.64
CA CYS A 58 -5.10 -4.33 -3.99
C CYS A 58 -5.80 -3.34 -4.92
N GLY A 59 -6.71 -3.84 -5.77
CA GLY A 59 -7.47 -3.05 -6.74
C GLY A 59 -6.74 -2.72 -8.04
N ILE A 60 -5.43 -3.00 -8.14
CA ILE A 60 -4.62 -2.71 -9.32
C ILE A 60 -4.42 -3.97 -10.16
N ARG A 61 -4.66 -3.90 -11.47
CA ARG A 61 -4.29 -4.95 -12.42
C ARG A 61 -2.89 -4.71 -12.93
N ALA A 62 -1.97 -5.67 -12.81
CA ALA A 62 -0.61 -5.59 -13.36
C ALA A 62 0.09 -6.96 -13.34
N ASP A 63 1.30 -7.03 -13.90
CA ASP A 63 2.18 -8.21 -13.80
C ASP A 63 3.15 -8.14 -12.61
N HIS A 64 3.58 -6.93 -12.26
CA HIS A 64 4.58 -6.66 -11.24
C HIS A 64 4.08 -5.56 -10.30
N PHE A 65 4.20 -5.82 -9.01
CA PHE A 65 3.79 -4.92 -7.93
C PHE A 65 5.01 -4.61 -7.07
N VAL A 66 5.26 -3.32 -6.84
CA VAL A 66 6.21 -2.85 -5.84
C VAL A 66 5.42 -2.63 -4.56
N ILE A 67 5.88 -3.24 -3.47
CA ILE A 67 5.26 -3.16 -2.15
C ILE A 67 6.30 -2.55 -1.22
N GLU A 68 6.02 -1.35 -0.74
CA GLU A 68 6.85 -0.61 0.20
C GLU A 68 6.20 -0.67 1.58
N PHE A 69 6.98 -1.07 2.58
CA PHE A 69 6.58 -1.08 3.99
C PHE A 69 7.22 0.11 4.67
N GLY A 70 6.44 0.84 5.45
CA GLY A 70 6.91 2.05 6.12
C GLY A 70 5.95 2.51 7.20
N TRP A 71 5.98 3.80 7.48
CA TRP A 71 5.11 4.43 8.47
C TRP A 71 4.74 5.85 8.03
N SER A 72 3.63 6.35 8.55
CA SER A 72 3.19 7.73 8.35
C SER A 72 3.67 8.63 9.48
N GLU A 73 4.17 9.82 9.15
CA GLU A 73 4.45 10.85 10.16
C GLU A 73 3.20 11.63 10.62
N LEU A 74 2.05 11.45 9.95
CA LEU A 74 0.79 12.13 10.28
C LEU A 74 -0.03 11.41 11.37
N TYR A 75 0.15 10.09 11.51
CA TYR A 75 -0.72 9.26 12.34
C TYR A 75 0.05 8.47 13.39
N TYR A 76 -0.49 8.40 14.61
CA TYR A 76 0.09 7.67 15.73
C TYR A 76 -0.99 6.87 16.47
N HIS A 77 -0.65 5.64 16.88
CA HIS A 77 -1.55 4.75 17.64
C HIS A 77 -1.64 5.11 19.13
N ASP A 78 -0.67 5.87 19.68
CA ASP A 78 -0.61 6.27 21.09
C ASP A 78 0.02 7.68 21.21
N GLU A 79 -0.78 8.74 21.39
CA GLU A 79 -0.37 10.14 21.69
C GLU A 79 1.01 10.64 21.16
N GLY A 80 1.44 10.18 19.98
CA GLY A 80 2.72 10.57 19.37
C GLY A 80 3.92 9.61 19.56
N GLU A 81 3.77 8.46 20.22
CA GLU A 81 4.90 7.53 20.46
C GLU A 81 5.04 6.44 19.39
N ASN A 82 3.92 5.97 18.81
CA ASN A 82 3.91 4.83 17.89
C ASN A 82 3.31 5.22 16.53
N PRO A 83 4.13 5.55 15.51
CA PRO A 83 3.62 5.94 14.21
C PRO A 83 2.85 4.78 13.55
N VAL A 84 1.81 5.11 12.79
CA VAL A 84 0.98 4.12 12.09
C VAL A 84 1.79 3.52 10.95
N ALA A 85 2.00 2.21 11.00
CA ALA A 85 2.61 1.47 9.91
C ALA A 85 1.74 1.56 8.65
N GLN A 86 2.38 1.71 7.50
CA GLN A 86 1.75 1.87 6.21
C GLN A 86 2.34 0.91 5.18
N ILE A 87 1.51 0.50 4.21
CA ILE A 87 1.92 -0.26 3.05
C ILE A 87 1.52 0.50 1.79
N LEU A 88 2.50 0.89 1.00
CA LEU A 88 2.29 1.47 -0.32
C LEU A 88 2.49 0.39 -1.39
N ILE A 89 1.46 0.18 -2.20
CA ILE A 89 1.50 -0.72 -3.34
C ILE A 89 1.45 0.12 -4.61
N THR A 90 2.45 0.00 -5.46
CA THR A 90 2.44 0.62 -6.79
C THR A 90 2.59 -0.42 -7.89
N ALA A 91 1.90 -0.19 -9.00
CA ALA A 91 2.02 -1.02 -10.18
C ALA A 91 1.82 -0.20 -11.45
N ASN A 92 2.30 -0.74 -12.57
CA ASN A 92 2.04 -0.16 -13.88
C ASN A 92 1.33 -1.17 -14.77
N HIS A 93 0.29 -0.72 -15.44
CA HIS A 93 -0.37 -1.50 -16.48
C HIS A 93 -0.63 -0.62 -17.69
N LYS A 94 -0.05 -1.01 -18.83
CA LYS A 94 -0.19 -0.33 -20.12
C LYS A 94 0.12 1.17 -20.05
N GLY A 95 1.20 1.52 -19.34
CA GLY A 95 1.65 2.91 -19.20
C GLY A 95 0.94 3.72 -18.12
N LYS A 96 -0.13 3.20 -17.50
CA LYS A 96 -0.82 3.86 -16.40
C LYS A 96 -0.27 3.36 -15.07
N ARG A 97 0.28 4.28 -14.26
CA ARG A 97 0.73 3.97 -12.90
C ARG A 97 -0.42 4.15 -11.92
N ALA A 98 -0.66 3.14 -11.09
CA ALA A 98 -1.68 3.17 -10.05
C ALA A 98 -1.03 2.91 -8.68
N LEU A 99 -1.66 3.43 -7.63
CA LEU A 99 -1.20 3.32 -6.26
C LEU A 99 -2.36 2.93 -5.33
N THR A 100 -2.05 2.11 -4.33
CA THR A 100 -2.91 1.82 -3.18
C THR A 100 -2.08 2.00 -1.92
N LEU A 101 -2.57 2.79 -0.96
CA LEU A 101 -1.91 3.04 0.33
C LEU A 101 -2.83 2.54 1.45
N LEU A 102 -2.29 1.72 2.35
CA LEU A 102 -3.02 1.11 3.44
C LEU A 102 -2.42 1.52 4.79
N HIS A 103 -3.27 1.91 5.73
CA HIS A 103 -2.95 1.91 7.15
C HIS A 103 -2.95 0.48 7.69
N CYS A 104 -1.95 0.17 8.50
CA CYS A 104 -1.87 -1.09 9.20
C CYS A 104 -2.47 -0.94 10.62
N PRO A 105 -3.23 -1.95 11.08
CA PRO A 105 -3.71 -1.96 12.45
C PRO A 105 -2.53 -2.03 13.43
N LYS A 106 -2.78 -1.61 14.67
CA LYS A 106 -1.78 -1.68 15.74
C LYS A 106 -1.28 -3.12 15.91
N GLY A 107 0.04 -3.32 15.85
CA GLY A 107 0.69 -4.63 16.01
C GLY A 107 0.76 -5.49 14.75
N PHE A 108 0.52 -4.90 13.57
CA PHE A 108 0.84 -5.50 12.27
C PHE A 108 2.34 -5.70 12.06
#